data_AF-A0A7S2I1K1-F1
#
_entry.id   AF-A0A7S2I1K1-F1
#
_cell.length_a   1.000
_cell.length_b   1.000
_cell.length_c   1.000
_cell.angle_alpha   90.00
_cell.angle_beta   90.00
_cell.angle_gamma   90.00
#
_symmetry.space_group_name_H-M   'P 1'
#
loop_
_entity.id
_entity.type
_entity.pdbx_description
1 polymer ?
#
loop_
_entity_poly.entity_id
_entity_poly.type
_entity_poly.pdbx_seq_one_letter_code
_entity_poly.pdbx_strand_id
1 'polypeptide(L)'
;ARARGIQGVMSRCPAVWHFNGHVTEQQAAAYMRCFPQRAHFATLFRLSGFRTGIEVGVADGRFSEHFLLHGRPTKWYMVEPSPTAQLRKRLGGLGYPGMPAHKSSWQARGIGNDTELVLLKGL
;
A
#
# COMPACT_ATOMS: atom_id res chain seq x y z
N ALA A 1 14.02 -41.23 27.11
CA ALA A 1 14.28 -40.45 25.87
C ALA A 1 12.97 -39.87 25.32
N ARG A 2 12.69 -38.58 25.52
CA ARG A 2 11.76 -37.79 24.70
C ARG A 2 12.25 -36.35 24.72
N ALA A 3 13.03 -35.99 23.70
CA ALA A 3 13.50 -34.64 23.50
C ALA A 3 12.31 -33.73 23.12
N ARG A 4 12.04 -32.75 23.98
CA ARG A 4 11.21 -31.57 23.64
C ARG A 4 12.08 -30.67 22.77
N GLY A 5 11.83 -30.65 21.47
CA GLY A 5 12.49 -29.76 20.51
C GLY A 5 11.52 -28.71 20.00
N ILE A 6 11.10 -27.77 20.85
CA ILE A 6 10.48 -26.51 20.39
C ILE A 6 11.62 -25.61 19.89
N GLN A 7 12.20 -25.96 18.74
CA GLN A 7 13.28 -25.19 18.10
C GLN A 7 13.09 -25.03 16.57
N GLY A 8 11.93 -25.41 16.01
CA GLY A 8 11.75 -25.49 14.56
C GLY A 8 11.14 -24.27 13.84
N VAL A 9 10.67 -23.22 14.54
CA VAL A 9 9.81 -22.19 13.92
C VAL A 9 10.48 -20.81 13.78
N MET A 10 11.64 -20.59 14.40
CA MET A 10 12.29 -19.27 14.41
C MET A 10 13.37 -19.03 13.34
N SER A 11 13.53 -19.89 12.34
CA SER A 11 14.62 -19.80 11.34
C SER A 11 14.19 -19.44 9.91
N ARG A 12 12.92 -19.10 9.65
CA ARG A 12 12.39 -19.04 8.28
C ARG A 12 12.35 -17.67 7.61
N CYS A 13 12.69 -16.59 8.30
CA CYS A 13 12.66 -15.25 7.73
C CYS A 13 13.94 -14.51 8.09
N PRO A 14 14.81 -14.20 7.11
CA PRO A 14 15.97 -13.37 7.39
C PRO A 14 15.48 -12.04 7.96
N ALA A 15 16.11 -11.59 9.06
CA ALA A 15 15.77 -10.33 9.72
C ALA A 15 15.96 -9.12 8.80
N VAL A 16 16.71 -9.28 7.71
CA VAL A 16 16.96 -8.23 6.72
C VAL A 16 16.78 -8.79 5.32
N TRP A 17 15.87 -8.17 4.56
CA TRP A 17 15.70 -8.43 3.13
C TRP A 17 16.45 -7.35 2.37
N HIS A 18 17.49 -7.75 1.64
CA HIS A 18 18.21 -6.85 0.73
C HIS A 18 17.74 -7.11 -0.69
N PHE A 19 16.98 -6.16 -1.24
CA PHE A 19 16.63 -6.16 -2.66
C PHE A 19 17.53 -5.16 -3.36
N ASN A 20 18.51 -5.66 -4.11
CA ASN A 20 19.44 -4.84 -4.91
C ASN A 20 18.84 -4.58 -6.29
N GLY A 21 17.79 -3.77 -6.36
CA GLY A 21 17.07 -3.46 -7.59
C GLY A 21 15.74 -4.19 -7.72
N HIS A 22 15.40 -4.66 -8.92
CA HIS A 22 14.13 -5.34 -9.17
C HIS A 22 14.02 -6.65 -8.37
N VAL A 23 12.96 -6.76 -7.57
CA VAL A 23 12.62 -7.99 -6.85
C VAL A 23 12.17 -9.05 -7.84
N THR A 24 12.80 -10.23 -7.81
CA THR A 24 12.36 -11.36 -8.63
C THR A 24 11.08 -11.98 -8.07
N GLU A 25 10.32 -12.72 -8.88
CA GLU A 25 9.13 -13.42 -8.40
C GLU A 25 9.42 -14.39 -7.26
N GLN A 26 10.56 -15.09 -7.31
CA GLN A 26 10.99 -16.00 -6.25
C GLN A 26 11.26 -15.27 -4.94
N GLN A 27 11.90 -14.11 -5.02
CA GLN A 27 12.16 -13.23 -3.88
C GLN A 27 10.86 -12.65 -3.31
N ALA A 28 9.94 -12.20 -4.17
CA ALA A 28 8.62 -11.75 -3.77
C ALA A 28 7.83 -12.86 -3.07
N ALA A 29 7.81 -14.07 -3.65
CA ALA A 29 7.14 -15.22 -3.08
C ALA A 29 7.76 -15.62 -1.73
N ALA A 30 9.09 -15.62 -1.61
CA ALA A 30 9.78 -15.91 -0.36
C ALA A 30 9.45 -14.86 0.72
N TYR A 31 9.45 -13.57 0.35
CA TYR A 31 9.05 -12.48 1.25
C TYR A 31 7.60 -12.65 1.71
N MET A 32 6.68 -12.96 0.78
CA MET A 32 5.26 -13.15 1.10
C MET A 32 4.97 -14.41 1.92
N ARG A 33 5.80 -15.46 1.85
CA ARG A 33 5.72 -16.60 2.79
C ARG A 33 6.07 -16.18 4.21
N CYS A 34 6.97 -15.22 4.36
CA CYS A 34 7.38 -14.67 5.65
C CYS A 34 6.38 -13.66 6.21
N PHE A 35 5.80 -12.85 5.33
CA PHE A 35 4.91 -11.77 5.69
C PHE A 35 3.59 -11.86 4.90
N PRO A 36 2.73 -12.84 5.20
CA PRO A 36 1.56 -13.15 4.38
C PRO A 36 0.45 -12.10 4.43
N GLN A 37 0.53 -11.12 5.33
CA GLN A 37 -0.49 -10.09 5.46
C GLN A 37 -0.40 -9.09 4.30
N ARG A 38 -1.55 -8.73 3.72
CA ARG A 38 -1.65 -7.77 2.61
C ARG A 38 -0.99 -6.42 2.87
N ALA A 39 -0.83 -6.02 4.14
CA ALA A 39 -0.10 -4.81 4.52
C ALA A 39 1.35 -4.82 4.02
N HIS A 40 1.97 -5.99 3.84
CA HIS A 40 3.34 -6.08 3.34
C HIS A 40 3.47 -5.87 1.83
N PHE A 41 2.36 -5.80 1.09
CA PHE A 41 2.39 -5.49 -0.35
C PHE A 41 2.93 -4.08 -0.62
N ALA A 42 2.65 -3.09 0.22
CA ALA A 42 3.18 -1.74 0.02
C ALA A 42 4.71 -1.70 0.18
N THR A 43 5.24 -2.46 1.15
CA THR A 43 6.69 -2.61 1.35
C THR A 43 7.32 -3.32 0.16
N LEU A 44 6.74 -4.44 -0.27
CA LEU A 44 7.21 -5.17 -1.43
C LEU A 44 7.18 -4.30 -2.69
N PHE A 45 6.09 -3.56 -2.91
CA PHE A 45 5.95 -2.61 -4.01
C PHE A 45 7.10 -1.61 -4.06
N ARG A 46 7.41 -0.98 -2.91
CA ARG A 46 8.52 -0.03 -2.79
C ARG A 46 9.86 -0.68 -3.06
N LEU A 47 10.09 -1.87 -2.50
CA LEU A 47 11.35 -2.60 -2.62
C LEU A 47 11.59 -3.12 -4.04
N SER A 48 10.53 -3.44 -4.77
CA SER A 48 10.58 -3.79 -6.20
C SER A 48 10.90 -2.63 -7.13
N GLY A 49 10.98 -1.40 -6.59
CA GLY A 49 11.27 -0.19 -7.37
C GLY A 49 10.06 0.36 -8.12
N PHE A 50 8.84 -0.14 -7.87
CA PHE A 50 7.66 0.39 -8.52
C PHE A 50 7.39 1.83 -8.09
N ARG A 51 6.94 2.64 -9.05
CA ARG A 51 6.63 4.07 -8.87
C ARG A 51 5.17 4.40 -9.17
N THR A 52 4.52 3.56 -9.96
CA THR A 52 3.13 3.73 -10.36
C THR A 52 2.34 2.51 -9.94
N GLY A 53 1.14 2.71 -9.41
CA GLY A 53 0.23 1.62 -9.09
C GLY A 53 -1.23 2.01 -9.28
N ILE A 54 -2.09 1.00 -9.20
CA ILE A 54 -3.53 1.13 -9.36
C ILE A 54 -4.24 0.30 -8.30
N GLU A 55 -5.27 0.89 -7.69
CA GLU A 55 -6.26 0.15 -6.91
C GLU A 55 -7.60 0.17 -7.64
N VAL A 56 -8.16 -1.02 -7.88
CA VAL A 56 -9.51 -1.20 -8.41
C VAL A 56 -10.43 -1.67 -7.29
N GLY A 57 -11.53 -0.95 -7.07
CA GLY A 57 -12.42 -1.17 -5.92
C GLY A 57 -11.82 -0.59 -4.64
N VAL A 58 -11.67 0.74 -4.62
CA VAL A 58 -10.99 1.49 -3.55
C VAL A 58 -11.77 1.44 -2.23
N ALA A 59 -13.10 1.28 -2.31
CA ALA A 59 -14.01 1.31 -1.16
C ALA A 59 -13.78 2.55 -0.29
N ASP A 60 -13.34 2.39 0.96
CA ASP A 60 -13.04 3.49 1.89
C ASP A 60 -11.59 4.03 1.78
N GLY A 61 -10.79 3.51 0.84
CA GLY A 61 -9.43 3.98 0.55
C GLY A 61 -8.36 3.57 1.56
N ARG A 62 -8.63 2.66 2.50
CA ARG A 62 -7.62 2.26 3.50
C ARG A 62 -6.40 1.58 2.88
N PHE A 63 -6.57 0.85 1.79
CA PHE A 63 -5.46 0.19 1.11
C PHE A 63 -4.62 1.20 0.32
N SER A 64 -5.25 2.10 -0.43
CA SER A 64 -4.59 3.27 -1.03
C SER A 64 -3.81 4.08 0.02
N GLU A 65 -4.41 4.41 1.17
CA GLU A 65 -3.72 5.12 2.26
C GLU A 65 -2.45 4.40 2.70
N HIS A 66 -2.51 3.08 2.85
CA HIS A 66 -1.38 2.25 3.21
C HIS A 66 -0.26 2.29 2.16
N PHE A 67 -0.62 2.29 0.86
CA PHE A 67 0.34 2.43 -0.23
C PHE A 67 0.96 3.83 -0.31
N LEU A 68 0.18 4.87 -0.07
CA LEU A 68 0.70 6.25 -0.04
C LEU A 68 1.71 6.44 1.11
N LEU A 69 1.44 5.85 2.28
CA LEU A 69 2.34 5.92 3.43
C LEU A 69 3.61 5.09 3.26
N HIS A 70 3.49 3.84 2.79
CA HIS A 70 4.59 2.87 2.87
C HIS A 70 5.17 2.50 1.50
N GLY A 71 4.34 2.48 0.47
CA GLY A 71 4.75 2.26 -0.92
C GLY A 71 5.40 3.50 -1.53
N ARG A 72 4.93 4.69 -1.15
CA ARG A 72 5.37 6.00 -1.64
C ARG A 72 5.47 6.06 -3.18
N PRO A 73 4.39 5.72 -3.90
CA PRO A 73 4.37 5.84 -5.35
C PRO A 73 4.50 7.31 -5.77
N THR A 74 5.05 7.57 -6.95
CA THR A 74 5.00 8.89 -7.59
C THR A 74 3.66 9.11 -8.29
N LYS A 75 2.94 8.04 -8.65
CA LYS A 75 1.61 8.10 -9.26
C LYS A 75 0.72 6.97 -8.78
N TRP A 76 -0.51 7.27 -8.41
CA TRP A 76 -1.46 6.28 -7.91
C TRP A 76 -2.84 6.47 -8.53
N TYR A 77 -3.25 5.47 -9.29
CA TYR A 77 -4.58 5.41 -9.89
C TYR A 77 -5.55 4.74 -8.93
N MET A 78 -6.74 5.30 -8.82
CA MET A 78 -7.80 4.79 -7.99
C MET A 78 -9.05 4.66 -8.84
N VAL A 79 -9.61 3.46 -8.94
CA VAL A 79 -10.83 3.19 -9.69
C VAL A 79 -11.93 2.84 -8.70
N GLU A 80 -12.89 3.75 -8.54
CA GLU A 80 -14.04 3.57 -7.65
C GLU A 80 -15.30 4.15 -8.29
N PRO A 81 -16.22 3.29 -8.77
CA PRO A 81 -17.45 3.74 -9.41
C PRO A 81 -18.41 4.42 -8.43
N SER A 82 -18.40 4.04 -7.14
CA SER A 82 -19.30 4.62 -6.14
C SER A 82 -18.56 5.08 -4.87
N PRO A 83 -17.87 6.23 -4.92
CA PRO A 83 -17.04 6.70 -3.82
C PRO A 83 -17.83 6.94 -2.53
N THR A 84 -17.47 6.20 -1.48
CA THR A 84 -18.12 6.29 -0.16
C THR A 84 -17.93 7.68 0.45
N ALA A 85 -18.74 8.02 1.45
CA ALA A 85 -18.56 9.26 2.20
C ALA A 85 -17.18 9.29 2.91
N GLN A 86 -16.72 8.13 3.39
CA GLN A 86 -15.40 7.99 4.00
C GLN A 86 -14.28 8.23 2.98
N LEU A 87 -14.36 7.66 1.77
CA LEU A 87 -13.37 7.90 0.73
C LEU A 87 -13.33 9.38 0.32
N ARG A 88 -14.49 10.00 0.09
CA ARG A 88 -14.58 11.44 -0.22
C ARG A 88 -13.94 12.30 0.87
N LYS A 89 -14.21 11.99 2.15
CA LYS A 89 -13.63 12.67 3.31
C LYS A 89 -12.10 12.51 3.38
N ARG A 90 -11.57 11.35 2.99
CA ARG A 90 -10.12 11.10 2.94
C ARG A 90 -9.45 11.86 1.80
N LEU A 91 -10.04 11.83 0.61
CA LEU A 91 -9.45 12.49 -0.55
C LEU A 91 -9.43 14.02 -0.39
N GLY A 92 -10.50 14.61 0.16
CA GLY A 92 -10.63 16.07 0.20
C GLY A 92 -10.43 16.68 -1.20
N GLY A 93 -9.62 17.74 -1.26
CA GLY A 93 -9.32 18.44 -2.51
C GLY A 93 -8.46 17.68 -3.52
N LEU A 94 -7.83 16.56 -3.13
CA LEU A 94 -6.93 15.79 -4.02
C LEU A 94 -7.67 14.95 -5.06
N GLY A 95 -8.91 14.51 -4.77
CA GLY A 95 -9.72 13.68 -5.69
C GLY A 95 -10.99 14.37 -6.18
N TYR A 96 -11.37 15.49 -5.56
CA TYR A 96 -12.57 16.27 -5.87
C TYR A 96 -12.23 17.77 -5.83
N PRO A 97 -11.84 18.37 -6.96
CA PRO A 97 -11.62 19.81 -7.06
C PRO A 97 -12.83 20.57 -6.50
N GLY A 98 -12.57 21.49 -5.56
CA GLY A 98 -13.63 22.26 -4.88
C GLY A 98 -14.15 21.67 -3.56
N MET A 99 -13.77 20.44 -3.18
CA MET A 99 -14.00 19.97 -1.81
C MET A 99 -12.93 20.50 -0.86
N PRO A 100 -13.31 21.18 0.24
CA PRO A 100 -12.34 21.60 1.23
C PRO A 100 -11.68 20.40 1.89
N ALA A 101 -10.38 20.51 2.16
CA ALA A 101 -9.65 19.51 2.92
C ALA A 101 -10.23 19.43 4.35
N HIS A 102 -10.86 18.31 4.70
CA HIS A 102 -11.23 18.05 6.08
C HIS A 102 -9.97 17.79 6.92
N LYS A 103 -9.97 18.07 8.23
CA LYS A 103 -8.81 17.81 9.13
C LYS A 103 -8.31 16.36 9.11
N SER A 104 -9.18 15.42 8.76
CA SER A 104 -8.87 13.99 8.66
C SER A 104 -8.54 13.54 7.23
N SER A 105 -8.51 14.45 6.25
CA SER A 105 -8.14 14.13 4.88
C SER A 105 -6.67 13.72 4.78
N TRP A 106 -6.31 13.04 3.71
CA TRP A 106 -4.93 12.69 3.39
C TRP A 106 -4.07 13.92 3.23
N GLN A 107 -4.56 14.91 2.47
CA GLN A 107 -3.87 16.19 2.28
C GLN A 107 -3.55 16.88 3.62
N ALA A 108 -4.53 16.98 4.53
CA ALA A 108 -4.31 17.58 5.85
C ALA A 108 -3.32 16.82 6.73
N ARG A 109 -3.10 15.53 6.44
CA ARG A 109 -2.16 14.65 7.15
C ARG A 109 -0.82 14.48 6.41
N GLY A 110 -0.62 15.19 5.30
CA GLY A 110 0.58 15.08 4.49
C GLY A 110 0.70 13.77 3.70
N ILE A 111 -0.39 13.01 3.54
CA ILE A 111 -0.40 11.71 2.86
C ILE A 111 -0.65 11.94 1.37
N GLY A 112 0.24 11.41 0.52
CA GLY A 112 0.12 11.51 -0.94
C GLY A 112 0.48 12.89 -1.51
N ASN A 113 1.10 13.78 -0.72
CA ASN A 113 1.52 15.11 -1.20
C ASN A 113 2.62 15.04 -2.28
N ASP A 114 3.42 13.97 -2.28
CA ASP A 114 4.46 13.65 -3.26
C ASP A 114 3.98 12.65 -4.33
N THR A 115 2.67 12.38 -4.39
CA THR A 115 2.05 11.44 -5.33
C THR A 115 1.02 12.13 -6.22
N GLU A 116 1.12 11.93 -7.53
CA GLU A 116 0.03 12.25 -8.46
C GLU A 116 -1.13 11.26 -8.23
N LEU A 117 -2.21 11.73 -7.60
CA LEU A 117 -3.42 10.95 -7.38
C LEU A 117 -4.39 11.13 -8.55
N VAL A 118 -4.84 10.01 -9.13
CA VAL A 118 -5.82 10.00 -10.21
C VAL A 118 -7.02 9.16 -9.79
N LEU A 119 -8.13 9.81 -9.47
CA LEU A 119 -9.42 9.13 -9.24
C LEU A 119 -10.18 9.00 -10.57
N LEU A 120 -10.26 7.77 -11.07
CA LEU A 120 -11.10 7.41 -12.20
C LEU A 120 -12.50 7.09 -11.67
N LYS A 121 -13.46 7.97 -12.00
CA LYS A 121 -14.88 7.70 -11.74
C LYS A 121 -15.37 6.70 -12.78
N GLY A 122 -16.29 5.82 -12.38
CA GLY A 122 -17.02 4.99 -13.35
C GLY A 122 -17.64 5.89 -14.42
N LEU A 123 -17.59 5.44 -15.68
CA LEU A 123 -18.25 6.08 -16.81
C LEU A 123 -19.75 6.29 -16.53
#